data_AF-A0A3B9KSF7-F1
#
_entry.id   AF-A0A3B9KSF7-F1
#
_cell.length_a   1.000
_cell.length_b   1.000
_cell.length_c   1.000
_cell.angle_alpha   90.00
_cell.angle_beta   90.00
_cell.angle_gamma   90.00
#
_symmetry.space_group_name_H-M   'P 1'
#
loop_
_entity.id
_entity.type
_entity.pdbx_description
1 polymer ?
#
loop_
_entity_poly.entity_id
_entity_poly.type
_entity_poly.pdbx_seq_one_letter_code
_entity_poly.pdbx_strand_id
1 'polypeptide(L)'
;MFIRTDPFKEGVYQNFRVLSLPVPTACTEEITEYALHGLERIYKPGYRYKKAGVILSSIVPDTGVQQNLFDTRPREKSRKRMQVVDHINQKMGSDTLRFASQGIKKSWKMKRENVTPAYTTNWDEILTVRI
;
A
#
# COMPACT_ATOMS: atom_id res chain seq x y z
N MET A 1 8.31 -6.65 2.99
CA MET A 1 7.29 -6.34 4.01
C MET A 1 7.97 -6.16 5.35
N PHE A 2 7.67 -5.10 6.10
CA PHE A 2 8.19 -4.89 7.46
C PHE A 2 7.06 -4.55 8.44
N ILE A 3 7.20 -4.98 9.69
CA ILE A 3 6.30 -4.60 10.78
C ILE A 3 7.09 -4.12 11.98
N ARG A 4 6.53 -3.17 12.73
CA ARG A 4 7.10 -2.70 13.98
C ARG A 4 6.03 -2.26 14.97
N THR A 5 6.31 -2.47 16.25
CA THR A 5 5.56 -1.91 17.36
C THR A 5 5.98 -0.46 17.63
N ASP A 6 5.41 0.14 18.67
CA ASP A 6 5.79 1.49 19.11
C ASP A 6 7.18 1.46 19.77
N PRO A 7 8.20 2.18 19.25
CA PRO A 7 9.52 2.22 19.88
C PRO A 7 9.50 2.93 21.25
N PHE A 8 8.46 3.70 21.56
CA PHE A 8 8.33 4.44 22.83
C PHE A 8 7.58 3.66 23.92
N LYS A 9 7.30 2.37 23.72
CA LYS A 9 6.61 1.50 24.70
C LYS A 9 7.45 0.26 25.01
N GLU A 10 7.22 -0.33 26.18
CA GLU A 10 7.81 -1.63 26.53
C GLU A 10 7.30 -2.75 25.60
N GLY A 11 8.12 -3.80 25.41
CA GLY A 11 7.80 -4.88 24.48
C GLY A 11 8.02 -4.51 23.01
N VAL A 12 9.15 -3.87 22.70
CA VAL A 12 9.49 -3.50 21.32
C VAL A 12 9.74 -4.76 20.47
N TYR A 13 9.07 -4.82 19.33
CA TYR A 13 9.29 -5.85 18.32
C TYR A 13 9.29 -5.22 16.94
N GLN A 14 10.31 -5.55 16.16
CA GLN A 14 10.43 -5.17 14.76
C GLN A 14 10.94 -6.38 13.98
N ASN A 15 10.38 -6.60 12.80
CA ASN A 15 10.85 -7.64 11.91
C ASN A 15 10.54 -7.25 10.45
N PHE A 16 11.29 -7.82 9.52
CA PHE A 16 11.06 -7.66 8.10
C PHE A 16 11.29 -8.98 7.37
N ARG A 17 10.58 -9.14 6.25
CA ARG A 17 10.76 -10.25 5.32
C ARG A 17 10.90 -9.70 3.92
N VAL A 18 11.92 -10.15 3.23
CA VAL A 18 12.09 -9.95 1.78
C VAL A 18 11.54 -11.20 1.09
N LEU A 19 10.70 -10.98 0.07
CA LEU A 19 10.15 -12.04 -0.77
C LEU A 19 10.47 -11.67 -2.21
N SER A 20 10.97 -12.65 -2.97
CA SER A 20 11.18 -12.50 -4.40
C SER A 20 9.95 -13.00 -5.14
N LEU A 21 9.47 -12.21 -6.08
CA LEU A 21 8.40 -12.61 -7.00
C LEU A 21 9.04 -13.43 -8.13
N PRO A 22 8.44 -14.56 -8.54
CA PRO A 22 9.01 -15.44 -9.55
C PRO A 22 9.00 -14.81 -10.96
N VAL A 23 8.12 -13.84 -11.19
CA VAL A 23 8.05 -13.00 -12.39
C VAL A 23 7.77 -11.55 -11.93
N PRO A 24 8.44 -10.53 -12.51
CA PRO A 24 8.10 -9.14 -12.23
C PRO A 24 6.62 -8.86 -12.54
N THR A 25 5.93 -8.15 -11.64
CA THR A 25 4.48 -7.93 -11.76
C THR A 25 4.08 -6.56 -11.25
N ALA A 26 3.12 -5.95 -11.94
CA ALA A 26 2.42 -4.74 -11.50
C ALA A 26 1.00 -5.07 -10.98
N CYS A 27 0.65 -6.35 -10.83
CA CYS A 27 -0.68 -6.75 -10.37
C CYS A 27 -0.79 -6.58 -8.86
N THR A 28 -1.63 -5.63 -8.42
CA THR A 28 -1.85 -5.34 -7.00
C THR A 28 -2.34 -6.54 -6.19
N GLU A 29 -3.15 -7.42 -6.79
CA GLU A 29 -3.65 -8.63 -6.14
C GLU A 29 -2.51 -9.58 -5.76
N GLU A 30 -1.61 -9.87 -6.70
CA GLU A 30 -0.45 -10.74 -6.49
C GLU A 30 0.55 -10.12 -5.49
N ILE A 31 0.81 -8.82 -5.60
CA ILE A 31 1.68 -8.12 -4.64
C ILE A 31 1.09 -8.21 -3.22
N THR A 32 -0.22 -8.04 -3.09
CA THR A 32 -0.92 -8.12 -1.80
C THR A 32 -0.85 -9.54 -1.22
N GLU A 33 -1.08 -10.56 -2.05
CA GLU A 33 -0.97 -11.98 -1.68
C GLU A 33 0.42 -12.30 -1.09
N TYR A 34 1.49 -11.93 -1.79
CA TYR A 34 2.86 -12.15 -1.30
C TYR A 34 3.15 -11.33 -0.04
N ALA A 35 2.68 -10.08 0.04
CA ALA A 35 2.87 -9.25 1.22
C ALA A 35 2.22 -9.87 2.47
N LEU A 36 0.99 -10.40 2.34
CA LEU A 36 0.28 -11.08 3.42
C LEU A 36 0.98 -12.37 3.84
N HIS A 37 1.41 -13.20 2.89
CA HIS A 37 2.19 -14.39 3.19
C HIS A 37 3.52 -14.06 3.89
N GLY A 38 4.16 -12.95 3.52
CA GLY A 38 5.33 -12.43 4.21
C GLY A 38 5.02 -11.98 5.64
N LEU A 39 3.87 -11.33 5.83
CA LEU A 39 3.38 -10.85 7.12
C LEU A 39 3.10 -12.02 8.08
N GLU A 40 2.42 -13.07 7.64
CA GLU A 40 2.11 -14.25 8.46
C GLU A 40 3.36 -14.86 9.11
N ARG A 41 4.49 -14.84 8.40
CA ARG A 41 5.76 -15.40 8.90
C ARG A 41 6.49 -14.55 9.91
N ILE A 42 6.22 -13.25 9.96
CA ILE A 42 6.90 -12.31 10.87
C ILE A 42 5.97 -11.78 11.96
N TYR A 43 4.66 -11.95 11.80
CA TYR A 43 3.64 -11.60 12.78
C TYR A 43 3.77 -12.48 14.02
N LYS A 44 3.65 -11.84 15.19
CA LYS A 44 3.61 -12.51 16.49
C LYS A 44 2.36 -12.05 17.24
N PRO A 45 1.50 -12.97 17.69
CA PRO A 45 0.37 -12.60 18.54
C PRO A 45 0.86 -11.98 19.86
N GLY A 46 0.03 -11.14 20.47
CA GLY A 46 0.34 -10.46 21.73
C GLY A 46 1.05 -9.10 21.57
N TYR A 47 1.61 -8.78 20.40
CA TYR A 47 2.20 -7.47 20.14
C TYR A 47 1.21 -6.48 19.55
N ARG A 48 1.30 -5.21 19.99
CA ARG A 48 0.56 -4.09 19.41
C ARG A 48 1.40 -3.41 18.32
N TYR A 49 1.20 -3.82 17.08
CA TYR A 49 1.87 -3.24 15.93
C TYR A 49 1.39 -1.81 15.66
N LYS A 50 2.35 -0.89 15.42
CA LYS A 50 2.08 0.52 15.15
C LYS A 50 2.28 0.88 13.69
N LYS A 51 3.19 0.20 12.99
CA LYS A 51 3.46 0.45 11.57
C LYS A 51 3.75 -0.85 10.83
N ALA A 52 3.22 -0.93 9.62
CA ALA A 52 3.51 -1.95 8.63
C ALA A 52 3.76 -1.27 7.28
N GLY A 53 4.63 -1.83 6.44
CA GLY A 53 4.81 -1.35 5.08
C GLY A 53 5.44 -2.37 4.11
N VAL A 54 5.09 -2.25 2.84
CA VAL A 54 5.72 -3.00 1.75
C VAL A 54 6.72 -2.08 1.06
N ILE A 55 7.89 -2.61 0.74
CA ILE A 55 8.89 -1.94 -0.08
C ILE A 55 9.03 -2.80 -1.33
N LEU A 56 8.89 -2.16 -2.50
CA LEU A 56 9.14 -2.78 -3.80
C LEU A 56 10.55 -2.42 -4.24
N SER A 57 11.25 -3.39 -4.80
CA SER A 57 12.64 -3.31 -5.25
C SER A 57 12.78 -4.03 -6.59
N SER A 58 13.89 -3.78 -7.29
CA SER A 58 14.17 -4.39 -8.60
C SER A 58 13.08 -4.08 -9.64
N ILE A 59 12.68 -2.80 -9.70
CA ILE A 59 11.67 -2.33 -10.66
C ILE A 59 12.26 -2.42 -12.06
N VAL A 60 11.50 -3.06 -12.96
CA VAL A 60 11.86 -3.23 -14.37
C VAL A 60 10.83 -2.53 -15.26
N PRO A 61 11.18 -2.12 -16.48
CA PRO A 61 10.21 -1.65 -17.46
C PRO A 61 9.12 -2.69 -17.72
N ASP A 62 7.88 -2.23 -17.94
CA ASP A 62 6.73 -3.10 -18.29
C ASP A 62 6.80 -3.62 -19.76
N THR A 63 7.85 -3.24 -20.49
CA THR A 63 8.13 -3.70 -21.86
C THR A 63 9.00 -4.95 -21.83
N GLY A 64 8.48 -6.08 -22.32
CA GLY A 64 9.27 -7.30 -22.51
C GLY A 64 9.61 -8.04 -21.20
N VAL A 65 8.67 -8.09 -20.25
CA VAL A 65 8.85 -8.88 -19.02
C VAL A 65 9.01 -10.36 -19.38
N GLN A 66 10.20 -10.90 -19.12
CA GLN A 66 10.46 -12.32 -19.27
C GLN A 66 9.66 -13.10 -18.22
N GLN A 67 8.77 -13.97 -18.70
CA GLN A 67 8.05 -14.92 -17.87
C GLN A 67 8.92 -16.14 -17.60
N ASN A 68 8.50 -16.99 -16.66
CA ASN A 68 9.13 -18.27 -16.43
C ASN A 68 8.22 -19.42 -16.91
N LEU A 69 8.82 -20.59 -17.14
CA LEU A 69 8.12 -21.76 -17.69
C LEU A 69 7.00 -22.28 -16.78
N PHE A 70 7.05 -21.97 -15.48
CA PHE A 70 6.12 -22.47 -14.46
C PHE A 70 5.07 -21.43 -14.06
N ASP A 71 5.00 -20.30 -14.76
CA ASP A 71 4.06 -19.22 -14.46
C ASP A 71 2.69 -19.56 -15.04
N THR A 72 1.79 -20.03 -14.19
CA THR A 72 0.43 -20.41 -14.57
C THR A 72 -0.56 -19.25 -14.49
N ARG A 73 -0.11 -18.05 -14.10
CA ARG A 73 -1.00 -16.90 -13.92
C ARG A 73 -1.40 -16.31 -15.27
N PRO A 74 -2.67 -15.88 -15.45
CA PRO A 74 -3.13 -15.25 -16.69
C PRO A 74 -2.67 -13.78 -16.76
N ARG A 75 -1.38 -13.56 -17.04
CA ARG A 75 -0.71 -12.24 -16.99
C ARG A 75 -1.41 -11.17 -17.83
N GLU A 76 -1.75 -11.48 -19.07
CA GLU A 76 -2.46 -10.57 -19.97
C GLU A 76 -3.83 -10.13 -19.42
N LYS A 77 -4.59 -11.06 -18.85
CA LYS A 77 -5.88 -10.76 -18.22
C LYS A 77 -5.70 -9.88 -16.98
N SER A 78 -4.68 -10.14 -16.18
CA SER A 78 -4.34 -9.32 -15.02
C SER A 78 -3.90 -7.91 -15.41
N ARG A 79 -3.10 -7.77 -16.46
CA ARG A 79 -2.68 -6.46 -17.00
C ARG A 79 -3.88 -5.63 -17.45
N LYS A 80 -4.77 -6.21 -18.28
CA LYS A 80 -6.00 -5.55 -18.72
C LYS A 80 -6.90 -5.15 -17.55
N ARG A 81 -7.03 -6.01 -16.53
CA ARG A 81 -7.81 -5.71 -15.34
C ARG A 81 -7.23 -4.53 -14.56
N MET A 82 -5.91 -4.48 -14.35
CA MET A 82 -5.28 -3.35 -13.66
C MET A 82 -5.43 -2.05 -14.45
N GLN A 83 -5.26 -2.08 -15.77
CA GLN A 83 -5.49 -0.91 -16.63
C GLN A 83 -6.92 -0.34 -16.48
N VAL A 84 -7.94 -1.20 -16.42
CA VAL A 84 -9.34 -0.77 -16.22
C VAL A 84 -9.52 -0.14 -14.83
N VAL A 85 -8.95 -0.75 -13.79
CA VAL A 85 -9.00 -0.21 -12.42
C VAL A 85 -8.35 1.17 -12.37
N ASP A 86 -7.17 1.32 -12.94
CA ASP A 86 -6.41 2.57 -12.96
C ASP A 86 -7.15 3.64 -13.77
N HIS A 87 -7.70 3.29 -14.93
CA HIS A 87 -8.48 4.21 -15.77
C HIS A 87 -9.70 4.77 -15.02
N ILE A 88 -10.44 3.91 -14.31
CA ILE A 88 -11.61 4.33 -13.54
C ILE A 88 -11.19 5.23 -12.37
N ASN A 89 -10.14 4.87 -11.63
CA ASN A 89 -9.61 5.69 -10.55
C ASN A 89 -9.07 7.04 -11.03
N GLN A 90 -8.49 7.11 -12.24
CA GLN A 90 -8.06 8.37 -12.82
C GLN A 90 -9.23 9.28 -13.19
N LYS A 91 -10.33 8.70 -13.71
CA LYS A 91 -11.50 9.45 -14.17
C LYS A 91 -12.45 9.88 -13.05
N MET A 92 -12.66 9.01 -12.05
CA MET A 92 -13.68 9.22 -11.01
C MET A 92 -13.10 9.71 -9.68
N GLY A 93 -11.77 9.82 -9.60
CA GLY A 93 -11.06 10.19 -8.38
C GLY A 93 -10.36 8.98 -7.75
N SER A 94 -9.21 9.25 -7.13
CA SER A 94 -8.40 8.21 -6.50
C SER A 94 -9.21 7.42 -5.47
N ASP A 95 -8.93 6.12 -5.39
CA ASP A 95 -9.55 5.21 -4.41
C ASP A 95 -11.06 4.95 -4.66
N THR A 96 -11.60 5.29 -5.85
CA THR A 96 -12.98 4.98 -6.25
C THR A 96 -13.20 3.47 -6.36
N LEU A 97 -12.36 2.79 -7.13
CA LEU A 97 -12.22 1.34 -7.14
C LEU A 97 -11.04 0.93 -6.27
N ARG A 98 -11.33 0.05 -5.32
CA ARG A 98 -10.36 -0.48 -4.37
C ARG A 98 -10.59 -1.97 -4.15
N PHE A 99 -9.55 -2.66 -3.74
CA PHE A 99 -9.65 -4.08 -3.41
C PHE A 99 -10.39 -4.26 -2.10
N ALA A 100 -11.29 -5.25 -2.04
CA ALA A 100 -12.05 -5.56 -0.83
C ALA A 100 -11.15 -5.91 0.37
N SER A 101 -9.95 -6.46 0.10
CA SER A 101 -8.92 -6.74 1.11
C SER A 101 -8.44 -5.51 1.89
N GLN A 102 -8.66 -4.30 1.36
CA GLN A 102 -8.34 -3.05 2.06
C GLN A 102 -9.38 -2.67 3.12
N GLY A 103 -10.54 -3.32 3.13
CA GLY A 103 -11.67 -3.00 4.00
C GLY A 103 -12.51 -1.82 3.51
N ILE A 104 -13.80 -1.84 3.85
CA ILE A 104 -14.77 -0.81 3.45
C ILE A 104 -14.71 0.40 4.39
N LYS A 105 -14.66 0.15 5.70
CA LYS A 105 -14.58 1.20 6.73
C LYS A 105 -13.13 1.44 7.13
N LYS A 106 -12.59 2.61 6.78
CA LYS A 106 -11.30 3.09 7.30
C LYS A 106 -11.51 3.64 8.71
N SER A 107 -11.45 2.76 9.73
CA SER A 107 -11.48 3.17 11.15
C SER A 107 -10.24 3.98 11.53
N TRP A 108 -9.15 3.81 10.79
CA TRP A 108 -7.90 4.54 10.98
C TRP A 108 -7.78 5.67 9.96
N LYS A 109 -7.67 6.90 10.45
CA LYS A 109 -7.25 8.08 9.67
C LYS A 109 -5.88 8.53 10.17
N MET A 110 -5.08 9.08 9.26
CA MET A 110 -3.85 9.76 9.63
C MET A 110 -4.17 10.85 10.66
N LYS A 111 -3.47 10.83 11.79
CA LYS A 111 -3.58 11.85 12.83
C LYS A 111 -3.02 13.16 12.29
N ARG A 112 -3.91 14.09 11.88
CA ARG A 112 -3.58 15.37 11.22
C ARG A 112 -3.63 16.58 12.16
N GLU A 113 -3.51 16.38 13.47
CA GLU A 113 -3.66 17.45 14.47
C GLU A 113 -2.59 18.56 14.39
N ASN A 114 -1.45 18.30 13.74
CA ASN A 114 -0.36 19.27 13.58
C ASN A 114 -0.19 19.72 12.12
N VAL A 115 -1.25 19.68 11.32
CA VAL A 115 -1.22 20.20 9.94
C VAL A 115 -1.39 21.71 10.00
N THR A 116 -0.47 22.44 9.36
CA THR A 116 -0.61 23.89 9.17
C THR A 116 -1.84 24.19 8.32
N PRO A 117 -2.58 25.28 8.58
CA PRO A 117 -3.73 25.63 7.78
C PRO A 117 -3.39 25.73 6.29
N ALA A 118 -4.33 25.33 5.44
CA ALA A 118 -4.22 25.29 3.99
C ALA A 118 -4.42 26.68 3.37
N TYR A 119 -3.58 27.65 3.76
CA TYR A 119 -3.71 29.07 3.43
C TYR A 119 -3.89 29.39 1.94
N THR A 120 -3.31 28.57 1.05
CA THR A 120 -3.32 28.79 -0.41
C THR A 120 -4.29 27.89 -1.17
N THR A 121 -4.90 26.92 -0.49
CA THR A 121 -5.67 25.84 -1.16
C THR A 121 -7.06 25.63 -0.55
N ASN A 122 -7.36 26.22 0.60
CA ASN A 122 -8.68 26.22 1.21
C ASN A 122 -9.07 27.65 1.64
N TRP A 123 -10.16 28.16 1.08
CA TRP A 123 -10.69 29.50 1.39
C TRP A 123 -11.08 29.65 2.86
N ASP A 124 -11.54 28.56 3.51
CA ASP A 124 -11.94 28.57 4.92
C ASP A 124 -10.75 28.61 5.89
N GLU A 125 -9.53 28.40 5.38
CA GLU A 125 -8.29 28.35 6.17
C GLU A 125 -7.37 29.54 5.86
N ILE A 126 -7.88 30.58 5.18
CA ILE A 126 -7.12 31.80 4.89
C ILE A 126 -6.78 32.54 6.18
N LEU A 127 -5.54 33.05 6.24
CA LEU A 127 -5.04 33.83 7.37
C LEU A 127 -5.89 35.10 7.55
N THR A 128 -6.60 35.20 8.67
CA THR A 128 -7.39 36.39 9.01
C THR A 128 -6.55 37.33 9.87
N VAL A 129 -6.21 38.50 9.33
CA VAL A 129 -5.54 39.57 10.08
C VAL A 129 -6.61 40.47 10.69
N ARG A 130 -6.60 40.64 12.02
CA ARG A 130 -7.41 41.65 12.71
C ARG A 130 -6.55 42.88 12.94
N ILE A 131 -7.03 44.03 12.48
CA ILE A 131 -6.46 45.37 12.71
C ILE A 131 -7.12 45.96 13.95
#